data_AF-A0A9D8FYS5-F1
#
_entry.id   AF-A0A9D8FYS5-F1
#
_cell.length_a   1.000
_cell.length_b   1.000
_cell.length_c   1.000
_cell.angle_alpha   90.00
_cell.angle_beta   90.00
_cell.angle_gamma   90.00
#
_symmetry.space_group_name_H-M   'P 1'
#
loop_
_entity.id
_entity.type
_entity.pdbx_description
1 polymer ?
#
loop_
_entity_poly.entity_id
_entity_poly.type
_entity_poly.pdbx_seq_one_letter_code
_entity_poly.pdbx_strand_id
1 'polypeptide(L)'
;DLSLFHVGVWGLGFDIEAALHFGREMSRTDRRLVPNPIWNVYRTKDARWVQFVMAQTDMYWPAFCKAIARPEWVPQYDSHEKRIQASRVLIPLIEEVMVTKTYAEWDAILKNHGVIYGVVQSPLDVIRDPQASANHFFKEIEHPVTGKFTCIQSPIKFSKTPASVRTAAPSLGQHTEEVLLESGYTWDDIGAFKSQGAIL
;
A
#
# COMPACT_ATOMS: atom_id res chain seq x y z
N ASP A 1 -23.07 -13.96 -7.08
CA ASP A 1 -22.35 -14.81 -6.11
C ASP A 1 -20.93 -14.28 -5.99
N LEU A 2 -20.39 -14.19 -4.76
CA LEU A 2 -19.02 -13.76 -4.48
C LEU A 2 -18.46 -14.64 -3.36
N SER A 3 -17.51 -15.50 -3.70
CA SER A 3 -16.82 -16.36 -2.73
C SER A 3 -15.63 -15.63 -2.11
N LEU A 4 -15.50 -15.66 -0.78
CA LEU A 4 -14.33 -15.14 -0.07
C LEU A 4 -13.02 -15.78 -0.59
N PHE A 5 -13.07 -17.08 -0.90
CA PHE A 5 -11.93 -17.78 -1.46
C PHE A 5 -11.57 -17.25 -2.85
N HIS A 6 -12.55 -17.02 -3.72
CA HIS A 6 -12.30 -16.45 -5.06
C HIS A 6 -11.74 -15.02 -4.97
N VAL A 7 -12.21 -14.19 -4.04
CA VAL A 7 -11.63 -12.87 -3.79
C VAL A 7 -10.17 -12.99 -3.33
N GLY A 8 -9.86 -13.96 -2.47
CA GLY A 8 -8.49 -14.26 -2.07
C GLY A 8 -7.61 -14.67 -3.25
N VAL A 9 -8.10 -15.55 -4.13
CA VAL A 9 -7.42 -15.96 -5.37
C VAL A 9 -7.15 -14.75 -6.27
N TRP A 10 -8.15 -13.88 -6.45
CA TRP A 10 -8.01 -12.67 -7.26
C TRP A 10 -7.01 -11.68 -6.66
N GLY A 11 -7.05 -11.46 -5.34
CA GLY A 11 -6.10 -10.59 -4.64
C GLY A 11 -4.65 -11.09 -4.70
N LEU A 12 -4.45 -12.40 -4.87
CA LEU A 12 -3.14 -13.04 -5.07
C LEU A 12 -2.86 -13.34 -6.55
N GLY A 13 -3.55 -12.67 -7.48
CA GLY A 13 -3.55 -12.99 -8.90
C GLY A 13 -2.16 -13.18 -9.50
N PHE A 14 -1.19 -12.33 -9.16
CA PHE A 14 0.19 -12.47 -9.63
C PHE A 14 0.82 -13.81 -9.24
N ASP A 15 0.73 -14.22 -7.97
CA ASP A 15 1.32 -15.48 -7.50
C ASP A 15 0.59 -16.69 -8.08
N ILE A 16 -0.74 -16.59 -8.20
CA ILE A 16 -1.58 -17.64 -8.78
C ILE A 16 -1.27 -17.82 -10.28
N GLU A 17 -1.16 -16.73 -11.04
CA GLU A 17 -0.80 -16.77 -12.46
C GLU A 17 0.62 -17.31 -12.67
N ALA A 18 1.58 -16.93 -11.82
CA ALA A 18 2.91 -17.50 -11.84
C ALA A 18 2.89 -19.02 -11.56
N ALA A 19 2.10 -19.47 -10.58
CA ALA A 19 1.95 -20.89 -10.28
C ALA A 19 1.29 -21.65 -11.44
N LEU A 20 0.25 -21.08 -12.06
CA LEU A 20 -0.41 -21.64 -13.24
C LEU A 20 0.54 -21.75 -14.43
N HIS A 21 1.39 -20.75 -14.64
CA HIS A 21 2.28 -20.69 -15.80
C HIS A 21 3.55 -21.55 -15.63
N PHE A 22 4.18 -21.51 -14.46
CA PHE A 22 5.45 -22.20 -14.21
C PHE A 22 5.31 -23.54 -13.48
N GLY A 23 4.12 -23.90 -12.99
CA GLY A 23 3.90 -25.13 -12.22
C GLY A 23 4.64 -25.17 -10.87
N ARG A 24 5.02 -24.00 -10.34
CA ARG A 24 5.77 -23.87 -9.07
C ARG A 24 5.37 -22.61 -8.33
N GLU A 25 5.53 -22.62 -7.01
CA GLU A 25 5.30 -21.46 -6.16
C GLU A 25 6.36 -20.37 -6.39
N MET A 26 5.94 -19.11 -6.32
CA MET A 26 6.86 -17.99 -6.18
C MET A 26 7.58 -18.09 -4.83
N SER A 27 8.91 -18.11 -4.85
CA SER A 27 9.70 -18.29 -3.63
C SER A 27 9.66 -17.03 -2.75
N ARG A 28 9.37 -17.22 -1.46
CA ARG A 28 9.63 -16.17 -0.45
C ARG A 28 11.13 -15.97 -0.35
N THR A 29 11.60 -14.76 -0.69
CA THR A 29 13.03 -14.49 -0.82
C THR A 29 13.50 -13.55 0.29
N ASP A 30 14.55 -13.91 1.02
CA ASP A 30 15.26 -12.96 1.89
C ASP A 30 15.85 -11.87 0.98
N ARG A 31 15.66 -10.59 1.34
CA ARG A 31 16.23 -9.43 0.65
C ARG A 31 17.75 -9.54 0.41
N ARG A 32 18.47 -10.34 1.20
CA ARG A 32 19.92 -10.57 1.03
C ARG A 32 20.25 -11.55 -0.11
N LEU A 33 19.25 -12.26 -0.60
CA LEU A 33 19.38 -13.35 -1.58
C LEU A 33 18.61 -13.08 -2.88
N VAL A 34 18.05 -11.87 -3.05
CA VAL A 34 17.34 -11.53 -4.28
C VAL A 34 18.30 -11.51 -5.49
N PRO A 35 17.87 -11.98 -6.67
CA PRO A 35 18.71 -11.96 -7.87
C PRO A 35 19.05 -10.54 -8.31
N ASN A 36 18.10 -9.61 -8.23
CA ASN A 36 18.28 -8.23 -8.68
C ASN A 36 18.53 -7.29 -7.49
N PRO A 37 19.74 -6.76 -7.30
CA PRO A 37 20.04 -5.86 -6.18
C PRO A 37 19.31 -4.52 -6.27
N ILE A 38 18.89 -4.08 -7.46
CA ILE A 38 18.14 -2.82 -7.65
C ILE A 38 16.62 -3.05 -7.79
N TRP A 39 16.17 -4.23 -7.39
CA TRP A 39 14.78 -4.54 -7.06
C TRP A 39 14.74 -5.11 -5.64
N ASN A 40 15.01 -4.24 -4.67
CA ASN A 40 15.26 -4.64 -3.29
C ASN A 40 15.01 -3.47 -2.31
N VAL A 41 14.93 -3.79 -1.01
CA VAL A 41 14.84 -2.81 0.09
C VAL A 41 16.19 -2.61 0.78
N TYR A 42 16.51 -1.34 1.08
CA TYR A 42 17.72 -0.94 1.81
C TYR A 42 17.42 0.05 2.93
N ARG A 43 18.15 -0.07 4.04
CA ARG A 43 18.02 0.83 5.20
C ARG A 43 18.95 2.03 5.04
N THR A 44 18.45 3.21 5.39
CA THR A 44 19.21 4.47 5.42
C THR A 44 19.80 4.74 6.81
N LYS A 45 20.63 5.79 6.92
CA LYS A 45 21.27 6.22 8.18
C LYS A 45 20.28 6.46 9.32
N ASP A 46 19.14 7.07 9.01
CA ASP A 46 18.06 7.44 9.93
C ASP A 46 17.01 6.33 10.09
N ALA A 47 17.39 5.08 9.81
CA ALA A 47 16.57 3.89 9.97
C ALA A 47 15.28 3.83 9.13
N ARG A 48 15.15 4.70 8.13
CA ARG A 48 14.12 4.56 7.09
C ARG A 48 14.53 3.47 6.11
N TRP A 49 13.57 2.95 5.37
CA TRP A 49 13.81 1.96 4.33
C TRP A 49 13.38 2.50 2.97
N VAL A 50 14.20 2.26 1.95
CA VAL A 50 13.95 2.62 0.56
C VAL A 50 13.80 1.34 -0.26
N GLN A 51 12.70 1.22 -0.98
CA GLN A 51 12.42 0.16 -1.93
C GLN A 51 12.77 0.62 -3.34
N PHE A 52 13.61 -0.16 -4.02
CA PHE A 52 13.86 -0.02 -5.46
C PHE A 52 13.04 -1.05 -6.22
N VAL A 53 12.56 -0.70 -7.41
CA VAL A 53 11.70 -1.55 -8.27
C VAL A 53 12.13 -1.51 -9.74
N MET A 54 13.43 -1.46 -9.99
CA MET A 54 13.98 -1.37 -11.35
C MET A 54 14.20 -2.78 -11.93
N ALA A 55 13.13 -3.34 -12.52
CA ALA A 55 13.12 -4.67 -13.11
C ALA A 55 14.09 -4.82 -14.30
N GLN A 56 14.14 -3.81 -15.17
CA GLN A 56 15.03 -3.77 -16.34
C GLN A 56 16.41 -3.25 -15.95
N THR A 57 17.19 -4.08 -15.25
CA THR A 57 18.41 -3.61 -14.59
C THR A 57 19.43 -2.99 -15.54
N ASP A 58 19.54 -3.45 -16.79
CA ASP A 58 20.49 -2.88 -17.77
C ASP A 58 20.20 -1.40 -18.06
N MET A 59 18.93 -1.04 -18.14
CA MET A 59 18.50 0.34 -18.39
C MET A 59 18.86 1.27 -17.22
N TYR A 60 18.66 0.80 -15.99
CA TYR A 60 18.74 1.66 -14.80
C TYR A 60 20.09 1.60 -14.06
N TRP A 61 20.90 0.56 -14.30
CA TRP A 61 22.17 0.36 -13.59
C TRP A 61 23.13 1.56 -13.67
N PRO A 62 23.36 2.18 -14.85
CA PRO A 62 24.29 3.31 -14.93
C PRO A 62 23.87 4.51 -14.08
N ALA A 63 22.57 4.85 -14.12
CA ALA A 63 22.02 5.97 -13.33
C ALA A 63 22.08 5.67 -11.83
N PHE A 64 21.74 4.44 -11.43
CA PHE A 64 21.82 4.00 -10.04
C PHE A 64 23.26 4.07 -9.51
N CYS A 65 24.23 3.48 -10.23
CA CYS A 65 25.65 3.51 -9.87
C CYS A 65 26.18 4.94 -9.71
N LYS A 66 25.79 5.84 -10.62
CA LYS A 66 26.16 7.26 -10.50
C LYS A 66 25.53 7.90 -9.25
N ALA A 67 24.26 7.62 -8.96
CA ALA A 67 23.55 8.15 -7.80
C ALA A 67 24.20 7.73 -6.48
N ILE A 68 24.64 6.47 -6.37
CA ILE A 68 25.30 5.95 -5.17
C ILE A 68 26.83 6.20 -5.16
N ALA A 69 27.33 7.05 -6.06
CA ALA A 69 28.75 7.38 -6.21
C ALA A 69 29.66 6.15 -6.37
N ARG A 70 29.23 5.21 -7.21
CA ARG A 70 29.97 4.01 -7.65
C ARG A 70 29.96 3.86 -9.18
N PRO A 71 30.33 4.89 -9.98
CA PRO A 71 30.31 4.81 -11.44
C PRO A 71 31.20 3.68 -12.00
N GLU A 72 32.25 3.30 -11.28
CA GLU A 72 33.16 2.21 -11.63
C GLU A 72 32.50 0.83 -11.64
N TRP A 73 31.34 0.66 -10.99
CA TRP A 73 30.57 -0.58 -11.02
C TRP A 73 29.86 -0.82 -12.36
N VAL A 74 29.70 0.21 -13.19
CA VAL A 74 29.03 0.08 -14.50
C VAL A 74 29.79 -0.90 -15.42
N PRO A 75 31.10 -0.72 -15.70
CA PRO A 75 31.84 -1.68 -16.52
C PRO A 75 32.10 -3.01 -15.82
N GLN A 76 32.14 -3.06 -14.48
CA GLN A 76 32.37 -4.31 -13.73
C GLN A 76 31.15 -5.24 -13.76
N TYR A 77 29.95 -4.65 -13.70
CA TYR A 77 28.67 -5.36 -13.67
C TYR A 77 27.78 -4.87 -14.82
N ASP A 78 28.28 -4.97 -16.04
CA ASP A 78 27.71 -4.39 -17.27
C ASP A 78 26.41 -5.06 -17.77
N SER A 79 26.02 -6.20 -17.22
CA SER A 79 24.89 -7.01 -17.69
C SER A 79 24.05 -7.54 -16.53
N HIS A 80 22.77 -7.81 -16.82
CA HIS A 80 21.83 -8.39 -15.86
C HIS A 80 22.37 -9.68 -15.21
N GLU A 81 22.82 -10.64 -16.02
CA GLU A 81 23.43 -11.89 -15.56
C GLU A 81 24.59 -11.69 -14.59
N LYS A 82 25.53 -10.78 -14.89
CA LYS A 82 26.67 -10.50 -13.98
C LYS A 82 26.18 -9.95 -12.65
N ARG A 83 25.14 -9.11 -12.65
CA ARG A 83 24.54 -8.57 -11.42
C ARG A 83 23.80 -9.62 -10.61
N ILE A 84 23.14 -10.58 -11.27
CA ILE A 84 22.56 -11.76 -10.60
C ILE A 84 23.66 -12.57 -9.93
N GLN A 85 24.73 -12.92 -10.66
CA GLN A 85 25.83 -13.71 -10.13
C GLN A 85 26.55 -13.01 -8.96
N ALA A 86 26.67 -11.69 -9.04
CA ALA A 86 27.29 -10.86 -8.02
C ALA A 86 26.32 -10.36 -6.94
N SER A 87 25.03 -10.74 -6.94
CA SER A 87 24.02 -10.10 -6.09
C SER A 87 24.36 -10.20 -4.60
N ARG A 88 24.89 -11.35 -4.17
CA ARG A 88 25.33 -11.61 -2.79
C ARG A 88 26.50 -10.73 -2.34
N VAL A 89 27.26 -10.18 -3.28
CA VAL A 89 28.35 -9.23 -3.03
C VAL A 89 27.84 -7.78 -3.14
N LEU A 90 27.05 -7.49 -4.17
CA LEU A 90 26.50 -6.16 -4.43
C LEU A 90 25.53 -5.70 -3.33
N ILE A 91 24.70 -6.60 -2.79
CA ILE A 91 23.71 -6.22 -1.78
C ILE A 91 24.38 -5.64 -0.53
N PRO A 92 25.34 -6.31 0.14
CA PRO A 92 26.07 -5.72 1.26
C PRO A 92 26.77 -4.40 0.94
N LEU A 93 27.40 -4.29 -0.25
CA LEU A 93 28.07 -3.06 -0.66
C LEU A 93 27.07 -1.89 -0.85
N ILE A 94 25.89 -2.16 -1.41
CA ILE A 94 24.83 -1.17 -1.52
C ILE A 94 24.31 -0.81 -0.13
N GLU A 95 24.15 -1.77 0.78
CA GLU A 95 23.77 -1.49 2.18
C GLU A 95 24.76 -0.54 2.85
N GLU A 96 26.05 -0.81 2.73
CA GLU A 96 27.12 0.04 3.27
C GLU A 96 27.02 1.48 2.75
N VAL A 97 26.70 1.65 1.47
CA VAL A 97 26.48 2.99 0.89
C VAL A 97 25.20 3.60 1.44
N MET A 98 24.08 2.89 1.41
CA MET A 98 22.76 3.43 1.78
C MET A 98 22.72 3.91 3.24
N VAL A 99 23.44 3.27 4.16
CA VAL A 99 23.50 3.71 5.57
C VAL A 99 24.34 4.97 5.81
N THR A 100 25.04 5.50 4.79
CA THR A 100 25.85 6.73 4.95
C THR A 100 25.05 8.01 4.95
N LYS A 101 23.81 8.01 4.42
CA LYS A 101 22.95 9.19 4.31
C LYS A 101 21.54 8.92 4.85
N THR A 102 20.90 9.98 5.30
CA THR A 102 19.50 9.98 5.70
C THR A 102 18.58 9.78 4.49
N TYR A 103 17.32 9.43 4.73
CA TYR A 103 16.34 9.34 3.65
C TYR A 103 16.21 10.65 2.87
N ALA A 104 16.17 11.81 3.54
CA ALA A 104 16.01 13.09 2.88
C ALA A 104 17.15 13.41 1.89
N GLU A 105 18.39 13.06 2.27
CA GLU A 105 19.56 13.20 1.38
C GLU A 105 19.47 12.23 0.19
N TRP A 106 19.09 10.97 0.44
CA TRP A 106 18.90 10.00 -0.64
C TRP A 106 17.78 10.39 -1.58
N ASP A 107 16.66 10.90 -1.06
CA ASP A 107 15.52 11.35 -1.84
C ASP A 107 15.95 12.41 -2.88
N ALA A 108 16.72 13.42 -2.45
CA ALA A 108 17.27 14.43 -3.34
C ALA A 108 18.21 13.84 -4.41
N ILE A 109 19.14 12.96 -4.00
CA ILE A 109 20.13 12.35 -4.90
C ILE A 109 19.48 11.44 -5.93
N LEU A 110 18.59 10.55 -5.50
CA LEU A 110 17.93 9.55 -6.34
C LEU A 110 17.00 10.21 -7.35
N LYS A 111 16.21 11.21 -6.94
CA LYS A 111 15.40 12.04 -7.86
C LYS A 111 16.25 12.71 -8.93
N ASN A 112 17.35 13.34 -8.53
CA ASN A 112 18.23 14.04 -9.48
C ASN A 112 18.84 13.10 -10.54
N HIS A 113 18.96 11.80 -10.24
CA HIS A 113 19.46 10.80 -11.16
C HIS A 113 18.36 10.01 -11.89
N GLY A 114 17.08 10.34 -11.69
CA GLY A 114 15.96 9.64 -12.32
C GLY A 114 15.82 8.18 -11.86
N VAL A 115 16.31 7.85 -10.66
CA VAL A 115 16.18 6.50 -10.11
C VAL A 115 14.73 6.26 -9.67
N ILE A 116 14.18 5.08 -9.97
CA ILE A 116 12.83 4.69 -9.54
C ILE A 116 12.92 4.05 -8.14
N TYR A 117 12.30 4.69 -7.16
CA TYR A 117 12.27 4.22 -5.78
C TYR A 117 11.02 4.71 -5.03
N GLY A 118 10.78 4.13 -3.86
CA GLY A 118 9.79 4.60 -2.89
C GLY A 118 10.28 4.38 -1.47
N VAL A 119 9.88 5.25 -0.54
CA VAL A 119 10.10 5.03 0.89
C VAL A 119 9.09 4.00 1.41
N VAL A 120 9.56 3.06 2.24
CA VAL A 120 8.68 2.14 2.96
C VAL A 120 8.03 2.93 4.10
N GLN A 121 6.77 3.31 3.90
CA GLN A 121 5.99 4.07 4.87
C GLN A 121 5.35 3.17 5.93
N SER A 122 5.37 3.62 7.18
CA SER A 122 4.52 3.08 8.24
C SER A 122 3.12 3.70 8.18
N PRO A 123 2.09 3.09 8.80
CA PRO A 123 0.78 3.74 8.93
C PRO A 123 0.84 5.13 9.58
N LEU A 124 1.75 5.34 10.53
CA LEU A 124 1.95 6.64 11.18
C LEU A 124 2.53 7.69 10.24
N ASP A 125 3.34 7.29 9.26
CA ASP A 125 3.81 8.19 8.22
C ASP A 125 2.66 8.57 7.28
N VAL A 126 1.87 7.58 6.84
CA VAL A 126 0.77 7.77 5.90
C VAL A 126 -0.31 8.71 6.44
N ILE A 127 -0.69 8.60 7.72
CA ILE A 127 -1.67 9.52 8.32
C ILE A 127 -1.15 10.96 8.48
N ARG A 128 0.16 11.17 8.36
CA ARG A 128 0.83 12.48 8.42
C ARG A 128 1.31 12.96 7.05
N ASP A 129 1.09 12.17 6.00
CA ASP A 129 1.59 12.44 4.66
C ASP A 129 0.86 13.66 4.04
N PRO A 130 1.60 14.68 3.57
CA PRO A 130 1.00 15.85 2.93
C PRO A 130 0.15 15.51 1.71
N GLN A 131 0.54 14.49 0.93
CA GLN A 131 -0.22 14.03 -0.22
C GLN A 131 -1.53 13.38 0.21
N ALA A 132 -1.53 12.56 1.26
CA ALA A 132 -2.74 11.94 1.80
C ALA A 132 -3.74 12.99 2.30
N SER A 133 -3.24 14.01 2.99
CA SER A 133 -4.04 15.15 3.47
C SER A 133 -4.60 15.97 2.30
N ALA A 134 -3.76 16.37 1.35
CA ALA A 134 -4.16 17.15 0.16
C ALA A 134 -5.17 16.40 -0.73
N ASN A 135 -5.17 15.07 -0.68
CA ASN A 135 -6.08 14.24 -1.45
C ASN A 135 -7.32 13.76 -0.67
N HIS A 136 -7.53 14.24 0.55
CA HIS A 136 -8.68 13.88 1.39
C HIS A 136 -8.85 12.37 1.59
N PHE A 137 -7.74 11.65 1.81
CA PHE A 137 -7.78 10.21 2.07
C PHE A 137 -8.49 9.87 3.39
N PHE A 138 -8.60 10.85 4.29
CA PHE A 138 -9.21 10.70 5.60
C PHE A 138 -10.38 11.68 5.76
N LYS A 139 -11.36 11.31 6.57
CA LYS A 139 -12.51 12.15 6.92
C LYS A 139 -12.81 12.05 8.41
N GLU A 140 -12.98 13.20 9.06
CA GLU A 140 -13.54 13.27 10.41
C GLU A 140 -15.06 13.11 10.35
N ILE A 141 -15.62 12.29 11.24
CA ILE A 141 -17.04 12.04 11.40
C ILE A 141 -17.39 12.20 12.88
N GLU A 142 -18.51 12.85 13.15
CA GLU A 142 -19.10 12.94 14.49
C GLU A 142 -20.03 11.74 14.72
N HIS A 143 -19.70 10.87 15.67
CA HIS A 143 -20.58 9.78 16.09
C HIS A 143 -21.35 10.17 17.36
N PRO A 144 -22.68 9.95 17.43
CA PRO A 144 -23.48 10.36 18.59
C PRO A 144 -23.00 9.82 19.94
N VAL A 145 -22.43 8.61 19.94
CA VAL A 145 -21.93 7.91 21.15
C VAL A 145 -20.43 8.10 21.39
N THR A 146 -19.57 7.89 20.38
CA THR A 146 -18.11 7.86 20.55
C THR A 146 -17.45 9.22 20.28
N GLY A 147 -18.23 10.23 19.89
CA GLY A 147 -17.72 11.54 19.48
C GLY A 147 -17.00 11.51 18.14
N LYS A 148 -16.13 12.49 17.92
CA LYS A 148 -15.33 12.64 16.70
C LYS A 148 -14.32 11.51 16.51
N PHE A 149 -14.31 10.94 15.32
CA PHE A 149 -13.27 10.01 14.89
C PHE A 149 -12.95 10.17 13.40
N THR A 150 -11.78 9.68 12.99
CA THR A 150 -11.33 9.77 11.59
C THR A 150 -11.41 8.41 10.91
N CYS A 151 -11.99 8.35 9.72
CA CYS A 151 -12.04 7.15 8.89
C CYS A 151 -11.35 7.35 7.54
N ILE A 152 -11.04 6.25 6.85
CA ILE A 152 -10.50 6.26 5.48
C ILE A 152 -11.66 6.51 4.50
N GLN A 153 -11.45 7.39 3.52
CA GLN A 153 -12.39 7.62 2.41
C GLN A 153 -12.27 6.56 1.32
N SER A 154 -13.30 6.46 0.49
CA SER A 154 -13.23 5.65 -0.73
C SER A 154 -12.04 6.07 -1.59
N PRO A 155 -11.24 5.13 -2.12
CA PRO A 155 -10.17 5.46 -3.06
C PRO A 155 -10.72 5.92 -4.43
N ILE A 156 -12.01 5.67 -4.69
CA ILE A 156 -12.67 6.01 -5.96
C ILE A 156 -13.22 7.43 -5.89
N LYS A 157 -12.73 8.30 -6.77
CA LYS A 157 -13.18 9.70 -6.88
C LYS A 157 -14.02 9.88 -8.15
N PHE A 158 -15.26 10.35 -7.97
CA PHE A 158 -16.14 10.72 -9.08
C PHE A 158 -16.33 12.24 -9.11
N SER A 159 -16.24 12.83 -10.30
CA SER A 159 -16.39 14.29 -10.47
C SER A 159 -17.83 14.77 -10.29
N LYS A 160 -18.83 13.96 -10.67
CA LYS A 160 -20.26 14.32 -10.61
C LYS A 160 -20.98 13.79 -9.37
N THR A 161 -20.55 12.65 -8.84
CA THR A 161 -21.18 11.96 -7.70
C THR A 161 -20.13 11.55 -6.67
N PRO A 162 -19.52 12.51 -5.96
CA PRO A 162 -18.39 12.23 -5.07
C PRO A 162 -18.73 11.13 -4.05
N ALA A 163 -17.97 10.04 -4.07
CA ALA A 163 -18.09 8.98 -3.07
C ALA A 163 -17.54 9.51 -1.75
N SER A 164 -18.41 9.69 -0.76
CA SER A 164 -18.00 10.18 0.56
C SER A 164 -18.78 9.49 1.67
N VAL A 165 -18.13 9.28 2.81
CA VAL A 165 -18.81 8.85 4.02
C VAL A 165 -19.62 10.04 4.54
N ARG A 166 -20.95 9.91 4.63
CA ARG A 166 -21.86 11.04 4.89
C ARG A 166 -22.27 11.17 6.35
N THR A 167 -22.50 10.05 7.01
CA THR A 167 -22.99 9.99 8.38
C THR A 167 -22.19 8.97 9.17
N ALA A 168 -22.28 9.04 10.50
CA ALA A 168 -21.82 7.97 11.37
C ALA A 168 -22.57 6.67 11.08
N ALA A 169 -22.00 5.54 11.51
CA ALA A 169 -22.70 4.27 11.52
C ALA A 169 -23.98 4.40 12.38
N PRO A 170 -25.12 3.86 11.94
CA PRO A 170 -26.34 3.92 12.72
C PRO A 170 -26.20 3.11 14.01
N SER A 171 -26.89 3.55 15.07
CA SER A 171 -27.07 2.71 16.24
C SER A 171 -27.97 1.51 15.90
N LEU A 172 -27.91 0.48 16.74
CA LEU A 172 -28.75 -0.70 16.58
C LEU A 172 -30.23 -0.29 16.63
N GLY A 173 -30.96 -0.55 15.54
CA GLY A 173 -32.38 -0.24 15.42
C GLY A 173 -32.72 1.23 15.14
N GLN A 174 -31.73 2.11 14.90
CA GLN A 174 -31.94 3.56 14.74
C GLN A 174 -33.04 3.92 13.73
N HIS A 175 -33.11 3.20 12.60
CA HIS A 175 -34.02 3.48 11.50
C HIS A 175 -35.15 2.43 11.37
N THR A 176 -35.35 1.55 12.36
CA THR A 176 -36.33 0.47 12.26
C THR A 176 -37.75 1.01 12.06
N GLU A 177 -38.17 1.98 12.88
CA GLU A 177 -39.52 2.58 12.79
C GLU A 177 -39.69 3.38 11.48
N GLU A 178 -38.67 4.16 11.09
CA GLU A 178 -38.66 4.95 9.86
C GLU A 178 -38.90 4.06 8.63
N VAL A 179 -38.13 2.97 8.50
CA VAL A 179 -38.26 2.03 7.37
C VAL A 179 -39.60 1.30 7.37
N LEU A 180 -40.16 0.96 8.55
CA LEU A 180 -41.47 0.30 8.64
C LEU A 180 -42.61 1.23 8.22
N LEU A 181 -42.57 2.50 8.63
CA LEU A 181 -43.54 3.51 8.20
C LEU A 181 -43.44 3.76 6.69
N GLU A 182 -42.22 3.89 6.15
CA GLU A 182 -42.00 4.03 4.70
C GLU A 182 -42.52 2.82 3.90
N SER A 183 -42.52 1.64 4.53
CA SER A 183 -43.03 0.38 3.95
C SER A 183 -44.56 0.23 4.08
N GLY A 184 -45.25 1.19 4.71
CA GLY A 184 -46.72 1.21 4.83
C GLY A 184 -47.29 0.58 6.10
N TYR A 185 -46.46 0.21 7.07
CA TYR A 185 -46.94 -0.23 8.39
C TYR A 185 -47.41 0.96 9.23
N THR A 186 -48.35 0.70 10.12
CA THR A 186 -48.88 1.71 11.04
C THR A 186 -48.14 1.68 12.38
N TRP A 187 -48.34 2.73 13.20
CA TRP A 187 -47.83 2.75 14.58
C TRP A 187 -48.39 1.61 15.44
N ASP A 188 -49.61 1.13 15.15
CA ASP A 188 -50.21 -0.01 15.83
C ASP A 188 -49.47 -1.31 15.50
N ASP A 189 -49.13 -1.52 14.22
CA ASP A 189 -48.32 -2.66 13.78
C ASP A 189 -46.94 -2.65 14.45
N ILE A 190 -46.29 -1.49 14.48
CA ILE A 190 -44.97 -1.30 15.12
C ILE A 190 -45.04 -1.62 16.61
N GLY A 191 -46.07 -1.14 17.31
CA GLY A 191 -46.30 -1.46 18.73
C GLY A 191 -46.50 -2.95 18.98
N ALA A 192 -47.22 -3.63 18.09
CA ALA A 192 -47.41 -5.08 18.14
C ALA A 192 -46.08 -5.83 17.92
N PHE A 193 -45.27 -5.42 16.95
CA PHE A 193 -43.96 -6.04 16.68
C PHE A 193 -42.99 -5.88 17.85
N LYS A 194 -42.95 -4.72 18.50
CA LYS A 194 -42.17 -4.51 19.73
C LYS A 194 -42.61 -5.44 20.85
N SER A 195 -43.92 -5.54 21.07
CA SER A 195 -44.48 -6.40 22.12
C SER A 195 -44.20 -7.89 21.88
N GLN A 196 -44.03 -8.29 20.61
CA GLN A 196 -43.67 -9.65 20.21
C GLN A 196 -42.16 -9.91 20.19
N GLY A 197 -41.32 -8.88 20.39
CA GLY A 197 -39.86 -8.98 20.28
C GLY A 197 -39.35 -9.18 18.85
N ALA A 198 -40.17 -8.89 17.84
CA ALA A 198 -39.77 -8.95 16.44
C ALA A 198 -38.87 -7.76 16.04
N ILE A 199 -39.00 -6.65 16.76
CA ILE A 199 -38.16 -5.46 16.68
C ILE A 199 -37.82 -4.95 18.10
N LEU A 200 -36.80 -4.09 18.19
CA LEU A 200 -36.30 -3.50 19.46
C LEU A 200 -37.27 -2.48 20.07
#